data_AF-A0A8S2XMN6-F1
#
_entry.id   AF-A0A8S2XMN6-F1
#
_cell.length_a   1.000
_cell.length_b   1.000
_cell.length_c   1.000
_cell.angle_alpha   90.00
_cell.angle_beta   90.00
_cell.angle_gamma   90.00
#
_symmetry.space_group_name_H-M   'P 1'
#
loop_
_entity.id
_entity.type
_entity.pdbx_description
1 polymer ?
#
loop_
_entity_poly.entity_id
_entity_poly.type
_entity_poly.pdbx_seq_one_letter_code
_entity_poly.pdbx_strand_id
1 'polypeptide(L)'
;MDADGNRLVANTESNGRFHSDWLSMMYSRLKLARNLLADDGVIFISINDVEQGNLRKICDEIFGISNFIANIPRKGSGGRQDSTHYAVVHEYILVYAKEISKFNAGKDKKESSGFNKVEQVTNRKYKTQLLRKWGENSRKEDRPNLFYPISAPDGSELYPMLPDGKEGCWRWGDKTMKEAI
;
A
#
# COMPACT_ATOMS: atom_id res chain seq x y z
N MET A 1 22.67 22.28 31.95
CA MET A 1 22.91 23.67 31.53
C MET A 1 23.57 23.59 30.17
N ASP A 2 23.20 24.47 29.24
CA ASP A 2 23.94 24.64 27.99
C ASP A 2 25.26 25.40 28.26
N ALA A 3 26.08 25.57 27.22
CA ALA A 3 27.37 26.25 27.28
C ALA A 3 27.26 27.73 27.72
N ASP A 4 26.06 28.30 27.72
CA ASP A 4 25.76 29.68 28.09
C ASP A 4 25.10 29.82 29.47
N GLY A 5 25.05 28.73 30.27
CA GLY A 5 24.60 28.79 31.66
C GLY A 5 23.10 28.93 31.85
N ASN A 6 22.29 28.71 30.80
CA ASN A 6 20.84 28.77 30.92
C ASN A 6 20.28 27.49 31.54
N ARG A 7 19.29 27.65 32.44
CA ARG A 7 18.46 26.56 32.96
C ARG A 7 17.73 25.93 31.76
N LEU A 8 17.60 24.60 31.74
CA LEU A 8 16.79 23.89 30.74
C LEU A 8 15.32 24.31 30.91
N VAL A 9 14.92 25.41 30.28
CA VAL A 9 13.55 25.91 30.29
C VAL A 9 12.70 24.98 29.43
N ALA A 10 11.50 24.65 29.91
CA ALA A 10 10.51 23.93 29.12
C ALA A 10 10.37 24.63 27.76
N ASN A 11 10.59 23.86 26.71
CA ASN A 11 10.64 24.35 25.36
C ASN A 11 9.18 24.68 24.97
N THR A 12 8.73 25.92 25.20
CA THR A 12 7.39 26.44 24.87
C THR A 12 7.32 26.91 23.42
N GLU A 13 6.27 26.58 22.66
CA GLU A 13 6.07 26.80 21.20
C GLU A 13 6.54 28.17 20.62
N SER A 14 6.67 29.19 21.46
CA SER A 14 7.23 30.52 21.15
C SER A 14 8.75 30.57 20.92
N ASN A 15 9.51 29.52 21.22
CA ASN A 15 10.95 29.43 20.97
C ASN A 15 11.21 29.09 19.48
N GLY A 16 11.71 30.01 18.66
CA GLY A 16 11.95 29.77 17.20
C GLY A 16 12.94 28.65 16.83
N ARG A 17 13.42 27.87 17.81
CA ARG A 17 14.40 26.79 17.68
C ARG A 17 13.81 25.37 17.68
N PHE A 18 12.50 25.17 17.85
CA PHE A 18 11.90 23.81 17.89
C PHE A 18 12.27 22.94 16.70
N HIS A 19 12.08 23.48 15.50
CA HIS A 19 12.36 22.76 14.27
C HIS A 19 13.85 22.42 14.17
N SER A 20 14.73 23.37 14.48
CA SER A 20 16.18 23.15 14.43
C SER A 20 16.66 22.13 15.46
N ASP A 21 16.13 22.17 16.67
CA ASP A 21 16.47 21.22 17.74
C ASP A 21 15.99 19.80 17.38
N TRP A 22 14.74 19.70 16.90
CA TRP A 22 14.16 18.43 16.44
C TRP A 22 14.94 17.87 15.23
N LEU A 23 15.30 18.72 14.26
CA LEU A 23 16.09 18.30 13.11
C LEU A 23 17.49 17.85 13.52
N SER A 24 18.15 18.54 14.44
CA SER A 24 19.46 18.13 14.97
C SER A 24 19.38 16.76 15.67
N MET A 25 18.32 16.57 16.47
CA MET A 25 18.02 15.30 17.12
C MET A 25 17.78 14.17 16.11
N MET A 26 17.00 14.42 15.05
CA MET A 26 16.65 13.43 14.03
C MET A 26 17.82 13.13 13.10
N TYR A 27 18.59 14.14 12.70
CA TYR A 27 19.71 13.99 11.79
C TYR A 27 20.75 12.99 12.33
N SER A 28 21.14 13.14 13.59
CA SER A 28 22.10 12.23 14.24
C SER A 28 21.59 10.77 14.26
N ARG A 29 20.30 10.56 14.55
CA ARG A 29 19.67 9.23 14.59
C ARG A 29 19.51 8.61 13.22
N LEU A 30 19.09 9.38 12.22
CA LEU A 30 18.91 8.90 10.85
C LEU A 30 20.25 8.54 10.19
N LYS A 31 21.30 9.31 10.49
CA LYS A 31 22.66 8.99 10.04
C LYS A 31 23.15 7.67 10.60
N LEU A 32 22.87 7.40 11.88
CA LEU A 32 23.15 6.09 12.48
C LEU A 32 22.27 4.98 11.89
N ALA A 33 20.98 5.23 11.72
CA ALA A 33 20.04 4.27 11.15
C ALA A 33 20.47 3.83 9.74
N ARG A 34 20.94 4.75 8.90
CA ARG A 34 21.48 4.43 7.57
C ARG A 34 22.67 3.47 7.66
N ASN A 35 23.55 3.63 8.65
CA ASN A 35 24.70 2.76 8.84
C ASN A 35 24.30 1.35 9.29
N LEU A 36 23.17 1.23 10.00
CA LEU A 36 22.65 -0.05 10.50
C LEU A 36 21.81 -0.80 9.46
N LEU A 37 21.29 -0.13 8.43
CA LEU A 37 20.55 -0.79 7.35
C LEU A 37 21.48 -1.68 6.53
N ALA A 38 20.99 -2.88 6.19
CA ALA A 38 21.54 -3.68 5.11
C ALA A 38 21.42 -2.91 3.78
N ASP A 39 22.22 -3.27 2.77
CA ASP A 39 22.26 -2.53 1.50
C ASP A 39 20.91 -2.56 0.75
N ASP A 40 20.18 -3.67 0.85
CA ASP A 40 18.81 -3.84 0.38
C ASP A 40 17.74 -3.36 1.38
N GLY A 41 18.17 -2.83 2.53
CA GLY A 41 17.32 -2.39 3.62
C GLY A 41 16.52 -1.13 3.28
N VAL A 42 15.35 -1.04 3.92
CA VAL A 42 14.39 0.07 3.78
C VAL A 42 14.03 0.63 5.14
N ILE A 43 13.84 1.94 5.22
CA ILE A 43 13.32 2.63 6.40
C ILE A 43 11.97 3.26 6.11
N PHE A 44 11.06 3.14 7.08
CA PHE A 44 9.74 3.76 7.07
C PHE A 44 9.66 4.72 8.25
N ILE A 45 9.30 5.97 7.98
CA ILE A 45 9.23 7.01 9.01
C ILE A 45 7.86 7.67 8.95
N SER A 46 7.03 7.40 9.97
CA SER A 46 5.76 8.09 10.15
C SER A 46 5.99 9.54 10.59
N ILE A 47 5.29 10.47 9.96
CA ILE A 47 5.39 11.90 10.24
C ILE A 47 4.09 12.62 9.92
N ASN A 48 3.76 13.64 10.71
CA ASN A 48 2.66 14.55 10.38
C ASN A 48 3.10 15.58 9.32
N ASP A 49 2.16 16.41 8.90
CA ASP A 49 2.35 17.51 7.94
C ASP A 49 3.36 18.58 8.40
N VAL A 50 3.44 18.85 9.71
CA VAL A 50 4.28 19.91 10.28
C VAL A 50 5.76 19.73 9.93
N GLU A 51 6.30 18.52 10.11
CA GLU A 51 7.73 18.24 9.91
C GLU A 51 8.06 17.41 8.67
N GLN A 52 7.05 17.01 7.89
CA GLN A 52 7.23 16.15 6.72
C GLN A 52 8.26 16.74 5.73
N GLY A 53 8.16 18.04 5.46
CA GLY A 53 9.05 18.72 4.51
C GLY A 53 10.49 18.82 5.00
N ASN A 54 10.70 19.07 6.30
CA ASN A 54 12.04 19.17 6.87
C ASN A 54 12.68 17.79 7.02
N LEU A 55 11.92 16.81 7.49
CA LEU A 55 12.34 15.42 7.57
C LEU A 55 12.73 14.87 6.19
N ARG A 56 11.96 15.21 5.16
CA ARG A 56 12.26 14.83 3.77
C ARG A 56 13.64 15.32 3.35
N LYS A 57 13.97 16.60 3.59
CA LYS A 57 15.25 17.20 3.23
C LYS A 57 16.44 16.52 3.91
N ILE A 58 16.35 16.25 5.21
CA ILE A 58 17.43 15.56 5.92
C ILE A 58 17.58 14.11 5.46
N CYS A 59 16.47 13.44 5.11
CA CYS A 59 16.54 12.11 4.53
C CYS A 59 17.16 12.13 3.12
N ASP A 60 16.85 13.13 2.28
CA ASP A 60 17.48 13.29 0.96
C ASP A 60 19.00 13.48 1.09
N GLU A 61 19.47 14.21 2.11
CA GLU A 61 20.90 14.37 2.39
C GLU A 61 21.55 13.07 2.89
N ILE A 62 20.91 12.39 3.85
CA ILE A 62 21.49 11.20 4.49
C ILE A 62 21.41 9.97 3.58
N PHE A 63 20.23 9.66 3.04
CA PHE A 63 19.99 8.47 2.23
C PHE A 63 20.27 8.71 0.75
N GLY A 64 20.26 9.96 0.28
CA GLY A 64 20.36 10.32 -1.14
C GLY A 64 18.98 10.43 -1.77
N ILE A 65 18.75 11.52 -2.51
CA ILE A 65 17.48 11.80 -3.19
C ILE A 65 17.04 10.68 -4.14
N SER A 66 17.99 10.00 -4.78
CA SER A 66 17.73 8.88 -5.69
C SER A 66 17.23 7.63 -4.97
N ASN A 67 17.45 7.53 -3.66
CA ASN A 67 17.03 6.38 -2.85
C ASN A 67 15.66 6.58 -2.20
N PHE A 68 14.98 7.68 -2.50
CA PHE A 68 13.59 7.88 -2.12
C PHE A 68 12.67 6.91 -2.87
N ILE A 69 11.82 6.21 -2.14
CA ILE A 69 10.87 5.25 -2.71
C ILE A 69 9.48 5.88 -2.83
N ALA A 70 8.93 6.36 -1.71
CA ALA A 70 7.55 6.80 -1.65
C ALA A 70 7.27 7.73 -0.47
N ASN A 71 6.22 8.55 -0.63
CA ASN A 71 5.56 9.27 0.45
C ASN A 71 4.12 8.75 0.52
N ILE A 72 3.85 7.88 1.49
CA ILE A 72 2.58 7.16 1.58
C ILE A 72 1.63 7.96 2.49
N PRO A 73 0.48 8.45 2.00
CA PRO A 73 -0.54 9.00 2.87
C PRO A 73 -1.21 7.88 3.66
N ARG A 74 -1.20 7.99 4.99
CA ARG A 74 -1.91 7.09 5.89
C ARG A 74 -3.09 7.83 6.49
N LYS A 75 -4.30 7.40 6.12
CA LYS A 75 -5.53 7.94 6.72
C LYS A 75 -5.72 7.35 8.12
N GLY A 76 -5.93 8.20 9.12
CA GLY A 76 -6.29 7.78 10.48
C GLY A 76 -7.77 7.36 10.57
N SER A 77 -8.13 6.71 11.68
CA SER A 77 -9.52 6.40 12.01
C SER A 77 -10.16 7.60 12.73
N GLY A 78 -10.92 8.41 12.01
CA GLY A 78 -11.66 9.55 12.57
C GLY A 78 -11.83 10.71 11.60
N GLY A 79 -12.81 11.57 11.85
CA GLY A 79 -12.99 12.84 11.15
C GLY A 79 -12.66 14.02 12.07
N ARG A 80 -12.08 15.09 11.52
CA ARG A 80 -11.91 16.36 12.25
C ARG A 80 -13.11 17.27 11.97
N GLN A 81 -14.22 17.01 12.64
CA GLN A 81 -15.51 17.70 12.41
C GLN A 81 -15.44 19.21 12.74
N ASP A 82 -14.53 19.62 13.62
CA ASP A 82 -14.38 21.02 14.06
C ASP A 82 -13.26 21.78 13.32
N SER A 83 -12.85 21.32 12.14
CA SER A 83 -11.79 21.99 11.38
C SER A 83 -12.27 23.29 10.75
N THR A 84 -11.55 24.38 10.96
CA THR A 84 -11.89 25.69 10.38
C THR A 84 -11.71 25.74 8.85
N HIS A 85 -10.75 24.98 8.31
CA HIS A 85 -10.44 24.98 6.87
C HIS A 85 -10.66 23.59 6.28
N TYR A 86 -9.64 22.73 6.40
CA TYR A 86 -9.67 21.36 5.90
C TYR A 86 -9.48 20.37 7.04
N ALA A 87 -10.28 19.30 7.02
CA ALA A 87 -10.11 18.19 7.93
C ALA A 87 -8.88 17.37 7.52
N VAL A 88 -7.72 17.70 8.11
CA VAL A 88 -6.50 16.90 7.96
C VAL A 88 -6.68 15.59 8.72
N VAL A 89 -7.00 14.52 7.98
CA VAL A 89 -7.30 13.18 8.53
C VAL A 89 -6.26 12.13 8.13
N HIS A 90 -5.13 12.59 7.58
CA HIS A 90 -4.03 11.73 7.18
C HIS A 90 -2.70 12.24 7.73
N GLU A 91 -1.79 11.30 7.89
CA GLU A 91 -0.37 11.51 8.14
C GLU A 91 0.42 10.91 6.97
N TYR A 92 1.74 11.01 7.03
CA TYR A 92 2.63 10.56 5.98
C TYR A 92 3.58 9.47 6.50
N ILE A 93 3.95 8.55 5.62
CA ILE A 93 5.07 7.63 5.85
C ILE A 93 6.08 7.87 4.74
N LEU A 94 7.25 8.40 5.11
CA LEU A 94 8.37 8.53 4.19
C LEU A 94 9.11 7.19 4.10
N VAL A 95 9.43 6.80 2.86
CA VAL A 95 10.08 5.51 2.58
C VAL A 95 11.37 5.76 1.80
N TYR A 96 12.48 5.25 2.33
CA TYR A 96 13.81 5.31 1.70
C TYR A 96 14.48 3.94 1.74
N ALA A 97 15.15 3.58 0.65
CA ALA A 97 16.12 2.48 0.65
C ALA A 97 17.49 2.99 1.12
N LYS A 98 18.36 2.08 1.58
CA LYS A 98 19.80 2.38 1.67
C LYS A 98 20.42 2.44 0.27
N GLU A 99 20.17 1.43 -0.56
CA GLU A 99 20.50 1.42 -1.99
C GLU A 99 19.30 0.93 -2.80
N ILE A 100 18.63 1.85 -3.51
CA ILE A 100 17.39 1.52 -4.23
C ILE A 100 17.58 0.48 -5.35
N SER A 101 18.79 0.39 -5.91
CA SER A 101 19.14 -0.61 -6.93
C SER A 101 19.19 -2.04 -6.38
N LYS A 102 19.41 -2.21 -5.08
CA LYS A 102 19.43 -3.51 -4.38
C LYS A 102 18.08 -3.81 -3.72
N PHE A 103 17.27 -2.79 -3.46
CA PHE A 103 15.94 -2.96 -2.88
C PHE A 103 14.98 -3.64 -3.87
N ASN A 104 14.33 -4.70 -3.40
CA ASN A 104 13.22 -5.34 -4.10
C ASN A 104 11.98 -5.22 -3.22
N ALA A 105 11.01 -4.40 -3.63
CA ALA A 105 9.69 -4.38 -3.01
C ALA A 105 9.05 -5.75 -3.22
N GLY A 106 9.17 -6.61 -2.19
CA GLY A 106 8.71 -7.97 -2.24
C GLY A 106 7.29 -8.03 -2.80
N LYS A 107 7.12 -8.73 -3.91
CA LYS A 107 5.86 -9.44 -4.09
C LYS A 107 5.98 -10.60 -3.12
N ASP A 108 5.09 -10.70 -2.15
CA ASP A 108 4.87 -11.97 -1.51
C ASP A 108 4.67 -12.97 -2.65
N LYS A 109 5.63 -13.90 -2.81
CA LYS A 109 5.32 -15.16 -3.45
C LYS A 109 4.27 -15.73 -2.54
N LYS A 110 2.99 -15.52 -2.86
CA LYS A 110 1.92 -16.33 -2.26
C LYS A 110 2.44 -17.74 -2.38
N GLU A 111 2.78 -18.35 -1.25
CA GLU A 111 3.12 -19.77 -1.26
C GLU A 111 1.99 -20.48 -2.00
N SER A 112 2.29 -21.63 -2.60
CA SER A 112 1.28 -22.40 -3.31
C SER A 112 0.10 -22.86 -2.43
N SER A 113 0.00 -22.40 -1.17
CA SER A 113 -1.21 -22.44 -0.34
C SER A 113 -2.41 -21.88 -1.11
N GLY A 114 -3.10 -22.77 -1.80
CA GLY A 114 -4.24 -22.47 -2.66
C GLY A 114 -4.18 -23.08 -4.06
N PHE A 115 -2.99 -23.43 -4.58
CA PHE A 115 -2.80 -24.14 -5.85
C PHE A 115 -2.65 -25.64 -5.60
N ASN A 116 -3.78 -26.28 -5.28
CA ASN A 116 -3.89 -27.69 -4.88
C ASN A 116 -4.00 -28.68 -6.05
N LYS A 117 -3.95 -28.21 -7.30
CA LYS A 117 -4.00 -29.07 -8.49
C LYS A 117 -2.71 -28.95 -9.29
N VAL A 118 -2.37 -29.99 -10.04
CA VAL A 118 -1.18 -30.03 -10.91
C VAL A 118 -1.64 -30.39 -12.32
N GLU A 119 -1.25 -29.59 -13.30
CA GLU A 119 -1.51 -29.87 -14.72
C GLU A 119 -0.59 -31.00 -15.19
N GLN A 120 -1.15 -32.07 -15.73
CA GLN A 120 -0.39 -33.30 -16.06
C GLN A 120 0.67 -33.08 -17.15
N VAL A 121 0.43 -32.16 -18.10
CA VAL A 121 1.32 -31.94 -19.25
C VAL A 121 2.50 -31.03 -18.90
N THR A 122 2.25 -29.94 -18.17
CA THR A 122 3.26 -28.91 -17.90
C THR A 122 3.87 -29.01 -16.51
N ASN A 123 3.32 -29.88 -15.65
CA ASN A 123 3.63 -30.01 -14.23
C ASN A 123 3.45 -28.69 -13.43
N ARG A 124 2.60 -27.77 -13.91
CA ARG A 124 2.32 -26.50 -13.24
C ARG A 124 1.23 -26.66 -12.19
N LYS A 125 1.43 -26.06 -11.02
CA LYS A 125 0.40 -25.99 -9.98
C LYS A 125 -0.66 -24.95 -10.34
N TYR A 126 -1.93 -25.30 -10.21
CA TYR A 126 -3.06 -24.42 -10.46
C TYR A 126 -4.17 -24.62 -9.41
N LYS A 127 -5.16 -23.73 -9.45
CA LYS A 127 -6.37 -23.78 -8.62
C LYS A 127 -7.56 -23.46 -9.49
N THR A 128 -8.70 -24.04 -9.18
CA THR A 128 -9.94 -23.66 -9.84
C THR A 128 -10.49 -22.39 -9.22
N GLN A 129 -10.87 -21.44 -10.06
CA GLN A 129 -11.58 -20.24 -9.65
C GLN A 129 -12.93 -20.21 -10.35
N LEU A 130 -13.98 -19.82 -9.63
CA LEU A 130 -15.29 -19.60 -10.24
C LEU A 130 -15.16 -18.51 -11.33
N LEU A 131 -15.64 -18.82 -12.53
CA LEU A 131 -15.77 -17.85 -13.63
C LEU A 131 -16.76 -16.72 -13.28
N ARG A 132 -17.75 -17.02 -12.43
CA ARG A 132 -18.67 -16.04 -11.85
C ARG A 132 -17.94 -15.12 -10.88
N LYS A 133 -18.28 -13.83 -10.90
CA LYS A 133 -17.81 -12.85 -9.92
C LYS A 133 -18.50 -13.05 -8.57
N TRP A 134 -17.79 -12.83 -7.47
CA TRP A 134 -18.34 -12.83 -6.11
C TRP A 134 -17.98 -11.52 -5.40
N GLY A 135 -18.68 -11.21 -4.31
CA GLY A 135 -18.48 -9.99 -3.52
C GLY A 135 -19.24 -8.79 -4.10
N GLU A 136 -18.69 -7.60 -3.94
CA GLU A 136 -19.30 -6.37 -4.45
C GLU A 136 -19.38 -6.36 -5.97
N ASN A 137 -20.44 -5.74 -6.50
CA ASN A 137 -20.71 -5.64 -7.93
C ASN A 137 -20.76 -7.00 -8.65
N SER A 138 -21.36 -8.00 -8.01
CA SER A 138 -21.45 -9.38 -8.51
C SER A 138 -22.82 -9.77 -9.04
N ARG A 139 -23.79 -8.86 -9.01
CA ARG A 139 -25.15 -9.08 -9.49
C ARG A 139 -25.31 -8.58 -10.92
N LYS A 140 -26.30 -9.12 -11.63
CA LYS A 140 -26.67 -8.65 -12.96
C LYS A 140 -27.07 -7.16 -12.96
N GLU A 141 -27.77 -6.71 -11.93
CA GLU A 141 -28.17 -5.30 -11.76
C GLU A 141 -26.97 -4.34 -11.77
N ASP A 142 -25.83 -4.77 -11.22
CA ASP A 142 -24.60 -3.98 -11.20
C ASP A 142 -23.95 -3.91 -12.58
N ARG A 143 -24.04 -5.01 -13.36
CA ARG A 143 -23.34 -5.19 -14.65
C ARG A 143 -24.15 -6.07 -15.63
N PRO A 144 -25.21 -5.54 -16.27
CA PRO A 144 -26.12 -6.33 -17.09
C PRO A 144 -25.43 -7.03 -18.28
N ASN A 145 -24.42 -6.39 -18.87
CA ASN A 145 -23.65 -6.91 -20.02
C ASN A 145 -22.81 -8.15 -19.70
N LEU A 146 -22.70 -8.53 -18.42
CA LEU A 146 -21.93 -9.69 -17.96
C LEU A 146 -22.83 -10.88 -17.58
N PHE A 147 -24.10 -10.84 -17.98
CA PHE A 147 -25.05 -11.94 -17.84
C PHE A 147 -25.39 -12.50 -19.23
N TYR A 148 -24.74 -13.60 -19.60
CA TYR A 148 -24.94 -14.30 -20.87
C TYR A 148 -24.70 -15.80 -20.67
N PRO A 149 -25.27 -16.68 -21.52
CA PRO A 149 -25.05 -18.11 -21.41
C PRO A 149 -23.63 -18.51 -21.83
N ILE A 150 -23.08 -19.52 -21.17
CA ILE A 150 -21.89 -20.25 -21.63
C ILE A 150 -22.32 -21.68 -21.98
N SER A 151 -22.04 -22.12 -23.20
CA SER A 151 -22.33 -23.50 -23.62
C SER A 151 -21.34 -24.47 -22.97
N ALA A 152 -21.86 -25.43 -22.22
CA ALA A 152 -21.10 -26.53 -21.66
C ALA A 152 -20.84 -27.62 -22.72
N PRO A 153 -19.85 -28.52 -22.51
CA PRO A 153 -19.53 -29.59 -23.46
C PRO A 153 -20.68 -30.57 -23.73
N ASP A 154 -21.65 -30.67 -22.82
CA ASP A 154 -22.86 -31.48 -22.97
C ASP A 154 -24.00 -30.76 -23.72
N GLY A 155 -23.77 -29.52 -24.16
CA GLY A 155 -24.73 -28.68 -24.87
C GLY A 155 -25.65 -27.86 -23.96
N SER A 156 -25.54 -27.97 -22.63
CA SER A 156 -26.32 -27.15 -21.71
C SER A 156 -25.83 -25.70 -21.65
N GLU A 157 -26.74 -24.75 -21.38
CA GLU A 157 -26.38 -23.35 -21.17
C GLU A 157 -26.23 -23.03 -19.68
N LEU A 158 -25.06 -22.53 -19.30
CA LEU A 158 -24.75 -22.13 -17.93
C LEU A 158 -24.87 -20.62 -17.78
N TYR A 159 -25.59 -20.20 -16.72
CA TYR A 159 -25.74 -18.80 -16.33
C TYR A 159 -24.98 -18.53 -15.01
N PRO A 160 -24.54 -17.27 -14.76
CA PRO A 160 -23.77 -16.91 -13.58
C PRO A 160 -24.66 -16.80 -12.33
N MET A 161 -25.31 -17.88 -11.92
CA MET A 161 -26.21 -17.89 -10.78
C MET A 161 -25.44 -17.84 -9.45
N LEU A 162 -25.96 -17.03 -8.51
CA LEU A 162 -25.47 -16.95 -7.14
C LEU A 162 -25.96 -18.15 -6.30
N PRO A 163 -25.31 -18.48 -5.17
CA PRO A 163 -25.72 -19.61 -4.33
C PRO A 163 -27.12 -19.47 -3.74
N ASP A 164 -27.63 -18.24 -3.62
CA ASP A 164 -28.98 -17.92 -3.16
C ASP A 164 -30.02 -17.94 -4.32
N GLY A 165 -29.63 -18.39 -5.51
CA GLY A 165 -30.48 -18.49 -6.69
C GLY A 165 -30.66 -17.19 -7.47
N LYS A 166 -30.05 -16.07 -7.02
CA LYS A 166 -30.16 -14.78 -7.73
C LYS A 166 -29.24 -14.71 -8.96
N GLU A 167 -29.60 -13.82 -9.88
CA GLU A 167 -28.80 -13.55 -11.07
C GLU A 167 -27.50 -12.79 -10.72
N GLY A 168 -26.38 -13.48 -10.88
CA GLY A 168 -25.05 -12.89 -10.71
C GLY A 168 -24.49 -12.31 -12.01
N CYS A 169 -23.17 -12.17 -12.09
CA CYS A 169 -22.50 -11.80 -13.33
C CYS A 169 -21.15 -12.51 -13.49
N TRP A 170 -20.74 -12.70 -14.75
CA TRP A 170 -19.41 -13.21 -15.08
C TRP A 170 -18.30 -12.21 -14.73
N ARG A 171 -17.07 -12.71 -14.60
CA ARG A 171 -15.88 -11.86 -14.43
C ARG A 171 -15.49 -11.11 -15.71
N TRP A 172 -15.81 -11.70 -16.86
CA TRP A 172 -15.37 -11.25 -18.17
C TRP A 172 -16.56 -11.06 -19.10
N GLY A 173 -16.40 -10.17 -20.08
CA GLY A 173 -17.37 -10.06 -21.18
C GLY A 173 -17.26 -11.25 -22.13
N ASP A 174 -18.31 -11.48 -22.93
CA ASP A 174 -18.46 -12.65 -23.81
C ASP A 174 -17.22 -12.94 -24.66
N LYS A 175 -16.67 -11.91 -25.32
CA LYS A 175 -15.46 -12.05 -26.14
C LYS A 175 -14.27 -12.62 -25.35
N THR A 176 -13.93 -12.00 -24.23
CA THR A 176 -12.80 -12.44 -23.39
C THR A 176 -13.06 -13.80 -22.76
N MET A 177 -14.32 -14.12 -22.45
CA MET A 177 -14.68 -15.44 -21.93
C MET A 177 -14.39 -16.54 -22.96
N LYS A 178 -14.82 -16.36 -24.22
CA LYS A 178 -14.59 -17.30 -25.32
C LYS A 178 -13.12 -17.51 -25.67
N GLU A 179 -12.28 -16.51 -25.43
CA GLU A 179 -10.82 -16.63 -25.63
C GLU A 179 -10.13 -17.41 -24.50
N ALA A 180 -10.77 -17.50 -23.31
CA ALA A 180 -10.17 -18.05 -22.10
C ALA A 180 -10.62 -19.48 -21.76
N ILE A 181 -11.71 -19.96 -22.36
CA ILE A 181 -12.27 -21.32 -22.18
C ILE A 181 -12.13 -22.12 -23.47
#